data_AF-A0A438FY00-F1
#
_entry.id   AF-A0A438FY00-F1
#
_cell.length_a   1.000
_cell.length_b   1.000
_cell.length_c   1.000
_cell.angle_alpha   90.00
_cell.angle_beta   90.00
_cell.angle_gamma   90.00
#
_symmetry.space_group_name_H-M   'P 1'
#
loop_
_entity.id
_entity.type
_entity.pdbx_description
1 polymer ?
#
loop_
_entity_poly.entity_id
_entity_poly.type
_entity_poly.pdbx_seq_one_letter_code
_entity_poly.pdbx_strand_id
1 'polypeptide(L)'
;MFREKVVRSTYSFNLWLSDCSLNCAFIQCLMYLYHYPDIWYDYATWHARNGSIDAAIKVFQRASKALPDSDMLRYAYAELEESRGAIQPAKKIYESLLGDGVNATALVHIQAIPVI
;
A
#
# COMPACT_ATOMS: atom_id res chain seq x y z
N MET A 1 -1.77 -37.87 -11.19
CA MET A 1 -1.25 -37.11 -10.03
C MET A 1 0.05 -36.33 -10.30
N PHE A 2 0.91 -36.70 -11.26
CA PHE A 2 2.16 -35.96 -11.55
C PHE A 2 1.99 -34.71 -12.44
N ARG A 3 0.96 -34.68 -13.31
CA ARG A 3 0.68 -33.53 -14.19
C ARG A 3 0.24 -32.25 -13.44
N GLU A 4 -0.51 -32.36 -12.35
CA GLU A 4 -0.98 -31.19 -11.59
C GLU A 4 0.13 -30.44 -10.86
N LYS A 5 1.17 -31.14 -10.37
CA LYS A 5 2.31 -30.50 -9.69
C LYS A 5 3.18 -29.70 -10.67
N VAL A 6 3.44 -30.23 -11.87
CA VAL A 6 4.19 -29.52 -12.92
C VAL A 6 3.39 -28.31 -13.39
N VAL A 7 2.09 -28.48 -13.60
CA VAL A 7 1.18 -27.43 -14.06
C VAL A 7 1.05 -26.29 -13.04
N ARG A 8 0.91 -26.58 -11.72
CA ARG A 8 0.99 -25.56 -10.65
C ARG A 8 2.35 -24.86 -10.59
N SER A 9 3.45 -25.58 -10.82
CA SER A 9 4.79 -24.98 -10.86
C SER A 9 4.97 -24.07 -12.08
N THR A 10 4.38 -24.42 -13.22
CA THR A 10 4.43 -23.62 -14.45
C THR A 10 3.52 -22.39 -14.35
N TYR A 11 2.34 -22.49 -13.75
CA TYR A 11 1.49 -21.33 -13.47
C TYR A 11 2.10 -20.39 -12.45
N SER A 12 2.72 -20.93 -11.40
CA SER A 12 3.45 -20.12 -10.41
C SER A 12 4.64 -19.38 -11.05
N PHE A 13 5.31 -19.98 -12.03
CA PHE A 13 6.43 -19.36 -12.75
C PHE A 13 5.96 -18.27 -13.73
N ASN A 14 4.89 -18.52 -14.49
CA ASN A 14 4.31 -17.52 -15.38
C ASN A 14 3.68 -16.34 -14.63
N LEU A 15 3.02 -16.61 -13.49
CA LEU A 15 2.47 -15.58 -12.61
C LEU A 15 3.59 -14.70 -12.03
N TRP A 16 4.70 -15.31 -11.61
CA TRP A 16 5.90 -14.59 -11.17
C TRP A 16 6.54 -13.72 -12.26
N LEU A 17 6.61 -14.22 -13.49
CA LEU A 17 7.11 -13.48 -14.64
C LEU A 17 6.23 -12.26 -14.94
N SER A 18 4.91 -12.40 -14.89
CA SER A 18 3.99 -11.26 -15.02
C SER A 18 4.11 -10.28 -13.86
N ASP A 19 4.28 -10.76 -12.63
CA ASP A 19 4.43 -9.90 -11.45
C ASP A 19 5.72 -9.08 -11.48
N CYS A 20 6.82 -9.69 -11.93
CA CYS A 20 8.09 -9.00 -12.14
C CYS A 20 7.97 -7.91 -13.21
N SER A 21 7.31 -8.21 -14.34
CA SER A 21 7.10 -7.23 -15.42
C SER A 21 6.24 -6.05 -14.96
N LEU A 22 5.18 -6.30 -14.19
CA LEU A 22 4.33 -5.26 -13.61
C LEU A 22 5.10 -4.40 -12.61
N ASN A 23 5.92 -5.00 -11.75
CA ASN A 23 6.76 -4.28 -10.81
C ASN A 23 7.74 -3.34 -11.53
N CYS A 24 8.42 -3.83 -12.56
CA CYS A 24 9.31 -3.00 -13.39
C CYS A 24 8.55 -1.83 -14.04
N ALA A 25 7.33 -2.05 -14.55
CA ALA A 25 6.50 -1.00 -15.13
C ALA A 25 6.11 0.06 -14.08
N PHE A 26 5.69 -0.35 -12.88
CA PHE A 26 5.40 0.58 -11.78
C PHE A 26 6.63 1.39 -11.37
N ILE A 27 7.81 0.78 -11.27
CA ILE A 27 9.06 1.49 -10.97
C ILE A 27 9.38 2.52 -12.05
N GLN A 28 9.20 2.17 -13.33
CA GLN A 28 9.42 3.09 -14.44
C GLN A 28 8.43 4.27 -14.41
N CYS A 29 7.16 4.01 -14.14
CA CYS A 29 6.14 5.04 -13.98
C CYS A 29 6.45 5.97 -12.79
N LEU A 30 6.87 5.40 -11.66
CA LEU A 30 7.24 6.16 -10.45
C LEU A 30 8.47 7.05 -10.67
N MET A 31 9.39 6.71 -11.57
CA MET A 31 10.48 7.60 -11.95
C MET A 31 10.00 8.87 -12.65
N TYR A 32 8.93 8.79 -13.44
CA TYR A 32 8.39 9.94 -14.18
C TYR A 32 7.34 10.73 -13.37
N LEU A 33 6.51 10.04 -12.58
CA LEU A 33 5.36 10.62 -11.87
C LEU A 33 5.49 10.52 -10.34
N TYR A 34 6.71 10.73 -9.82
CA TYR A 34 7.04 10.56 -8.41
C TYR A 34 6.14 11.37 -7.45
N HIS A 35 5.67 12.54 -7.90
CA HIS A 35 4.88 13.47 -7.11
C HIS A 35 3.38 13.15 -7.05
N TYR A 36 2.89 12.14 -7.78
CA TYR A 36 1.48 11.79 -7.80
C TYR A 36 1.16 10.68 -6.80
N PRO A 37 0.32 10.93 -5.77
CA PRO A 37 0.00 9.95 -4.74
C PRO A 37 -0.83 8.77 -5.27
N ASP A 38 -1.61 8.96 -6.34
CA ASP A 38 -2.47 7.92 -6.92
C ASP A 38 -1.68 6.70 -7.40
N ILE A 39 -0.51 6.92 -8.00
CA ILE A 39 0.33 5.83 -8.53
C ILE A 39 0.94 5.01 -7.39
N TRP A 40 1.30 5.67 -6.29
CA TRP A 40 1.77 4.99 -5.09
C TRP A 40 0.67 4.13 -4.47
N TYR A 41 -0.57 4.61 -4.46
CA TYR A 41 -1.74 3.87 -3.99
C TYR A 41 -2.03 2.64 -4.86
N ASP A 42 -2.05 2.80 -6.19
CA ASP A 42 -2.25 1.69 -7.13
C ASP A 42 -1.16 0.63 -6.98
N TYR A 43 0.09 1.07 -6.80
CA TYR A 43 1.22 0.16 -6.62
C TYR A 43 1.11 -0.63 -5.30
N ALA A 44 0.75 0.03 -4.20
CA ALA A 44 0.54 -0.63 -2.92
C ALA A 44 -0.67 -1.59 -2.93
N THR A 45 -1.77 -1.19 -3.57
CA THR A 45 -2.97 -2.01 -3.74
C THR A 45 -2.68 -3.27 -4.55
N TRP A 46 -1.86 -3.16 -5.60
CA TRP A 46 -1.39 -4.30 -6.36
C TRP A 46 -0.59 -5.29 -5.50
N HIS A 47 0.34 -4.79 -4.67
CA HIS A 47 1.10 -5.63 -3.72
C HIS A 47 0.19 -6.32 -2.69
N ALA A 48 -0.83 -5.61 -2.19
CA ALA A 48 -1.81 -6.18 -1.27
C ALA A 48 -2.64 -7.29 -1.93
N ARG A 49 -3.07 -7.12 -3.18
CA ARG A 49 -3.80 -8.15 -3.96
C ARG A 49 -2.95 -9.39 -4.22
N ASN A 50 -1.65 -9.21 -4.40
CA ASN A 50 -0.70 -10.30 -4.58
C ASN A 50 -0.34 -11.01 -3.24
N GLY A 51 -1.00 -10.65 -2.14
CA GLY A 51 -0.78 -11.23 -0.82
C GLY A 51 0.53 -10.82 -0.15
N SER A 52 1.24 -9.83 -0.70
CA SER A 52 2.55 -9.37 -0.23
C SER A 52 2.41 -8.06 0.54
N ILE A 53 1.79 -8.13 1.72
CA ILE A 53 1.54 -6.97 2.59
C ILE A 53 2.85 -6.29 3.02
N ASP A 54 3.90 -7.08 3.30
CA ASP A 54 5.23 -6.54 3.64
C ASP A 54 5.84 -5.69 2.52
N ALA A 55 5.55 -6.05 1.26
CA ALA A 55 6.00 -5.28 0.11
C ALA A 55 5.21 -3.97 0.00
N ALA A 56 3.88 -4.00 0.23
CA ALA A 56 3.04 -2.80 0.27
C ALA A 56 3.52 -1.81 1.35
N ILE A 57 3.90 -2.28 2.53
CA ILE A 57 4.47 -1.43 3.60
C ILE A 57 5.76 -0.75 3.14
N LYS A 58 6.67 -1.49 2.49
CA LYS A 58 7.91 -0.91 1.95
C LYS A 58 7.63 0.15 0.89
N VAL A 59 6.57 -0.03 0.09
CA VAL A 59 6.11 0.97 -0.89
C VAL A 59 5.61 2.22 -0.18
N PHE A 60 4.75 2.09 0.84
CA PHE A 60 4.27 3.23 1.61
C PHE A 60 5.38 3.96 2.37
N GLN A 61 6.37 3.25 2.90
CA GLN A 61 7.55 3.86 3.52
C GLN A 61 8.39 4.67 2.52
N ARG A 62 8.47 4.23 1.27
CA ARG A 62 9.11 5.00 0.19
C ARG A 62 8.26 6.20 -0.21
N ALA A 63 6.95 6.03 -0.30
CA ALA A 63 6.02 7.10 -0.60
C ALA A 63 6.03 8.20 0.48
N SER A 64 6.12 7.85 1.76
CA SER A 64 6.22 8.81 2.86
C SER A 64 7.52 9.63 2.83
N LYS A 65 8.61 9.07 2.31
CA LYS A 65 9.85 9.81 2.05
C LYS A 65 9.75 10.72 0.82
N ALA A 66 8.98 10.28 -0.18
CA ALA A 66 8.73 11.03 -1.40
C ALA A 66 7.86 12.26 -1.17
N LEU A 67 6.79 12.06 -0.40
CA LEU A 67 5.69 12.97 -0.21
C LEU A 67 5.28 12.97 1.26
N PRO A 68 6.02 13.70 2.13
CA PRO A 68 5.69 13.78 3.55
C PRO A 68 4.35 14.51 3.79
N ASP A 69 3.96 15.41 2.90
CA ASP A 69 2.77 16.26 3.03
C ASP A 69 1.48 15.63 2.48
N SER A 70 1.54 14.40 1.96
CA SER A 70 0.36 13.73 1.39
C SER A 70 -0.43 13.00 2.47
N ASP A 71 -1.48 13.65 2.97
CA ASP A 71 -2.42 13.06 3.94
C ASP A 71 -3.09 11.80 3.38
N MET A 72 -3.45 11.81 2.10
CA MET A 72 -4.08 10.67 1.41
C MET A 72 -3.24 9.38 1.50
N LEU A 73 -1.93 9.49 1.28
CA LEU A 73 -1.00 8.36 1.37
C LEU A 73 -0.86 7.84 2.81
N ARG A 74 -0.86 8.75 3.78
CA ARG A 74 -0.78 8.42 5.21
C ARG A 74 -2.05 7.70 5.67
N TYR A 75 -3.23 8.06 5.16
CA TYR A 75 -4.49 7.32 5.40
C TYR A 75 -4.45 5.91 4.83
N ALA A 76 -4.09 5.77 3.55
CA ALA A 76 -4.00 4.46 2.92
C ALA A 76 -3.01 3.54 3.64
N TYR A 77 -1.92 4.11 4.18
CA TYR A 77 -0.98 3.37 5.02
C TYR A 77 -1.60 2.94 6.36
N ALA A 78 -2.36 3.81 7.03
CA ALA A 78 -3.06 3.46 8.26
C ALA A 78 -4.11 2.36 8.05
N GLU A 79 -4.90 2.43 6.97
CA GLU A 79 -5.88 1.40 6.60
C GLU A 79 -5.20 0.04 6.33
N LEU A 80 -4.03 0.05 5.67
CA LEU A 80 -3.24 -1.18 5.48
C LEU A 80 -2.80 -1.77 6.83
N GLU A 81 -2.34 -0.93 7.76
CA GLU A 81 -1.91 -1.32 9.11
C GLU A 81 -3.08 -1.87 9.95
N GLU A 82 -4.30 -1.36 9.76
CA GLU A 82 -5.54 -1.90 10.35
C GLU A 82 -5.95 -3.22 9.73
N SER A 83 -5.86 -3.35 8.40
CA SER A 83 -6.22 -4.59 7.68
C SER A 83 -5.37 -5.79 8.10
N ARG A 84 -4.13 -5.56 8.53
CA ARG A 84 -3.24 -6.59 9.09
C ARG A 84 -3.45 -6.83 10.59
N GLY A 85 -4.34 -6.09 11.24
CA GLY A 85 -4.64 -6.18 12.68
C GLY A 85 -3.67 -5.42 13.59
N ALA A 86 -2.81 -4.55 13.05
CA ALA A 86 -1.87 -3.77 13.86
C ALA A 86 -2.46 -2.41 14.23
N ILE A 87 -3.34 -2.43 15.23
CA ILE A 87 -4.09 -1.25 15.69
C ILE A 87 -3.17 -0.18 16.30
N GLN A 88 -2.11 -0.60 17.00
CA GLN A 88 -1.17 0.32 17.67
C GLN A 88 -0.41 1.24 16.68
N PRO A 89 0.25 0.73 15.63
CA PRO A 89 0.90 1.59 14.64
C PRO A 89 -0.09 2.42 13.82
N ALA A 90 -1.27 1.89 13.47
CA ALA A 90 -2.32 2.66 12.80
C ALA A 90 -2.73 3.88 13.64
N LYS A 91 -3.00 3.69 14.95
CA LYS A 91 -3.34 4.76 15.88
C LYS A 91 -2.26 5.85 15.93
N LYS A 92 -0.97 5.46 15.95
CA LYS A 92 0.14 6.41 15.93
C LYS A 92 0.18 7.24 14.65
N ILE A 93 -0.16 6.65 13.50
CA ILE A 93 -0.24 7.36 12.22
C ILE A 93 -1.40 8.36 12.25
N TYR A 94 -2.57 7.95 12.74
CA TYR A 94 -3.72 8.86 12.90
C TYR A 94 -3.45 10.01 13.88
N GLU A 95 -2.81 9.74 15.01
CA GLU A 95 -2.40 10.77 15.98
C GLU A 95 -1.42 11.76 15.35
N SER A 96 -0.46 11.28 14.55
CA SER A 96 0.46 12.14 13.80
C SER A 96 -0.27 13.01 12.77
N LEU A 97 -1.31 12.49 12.11
CA LEU A 97 -2.13 13.23 11.15
C LEU A 97 -3.00 14.30 11.81
N LEU A 98 -3.53 14.02 13.00
CA LEU A 98 -4.33 14.97 13.77
C LEU A 98 -3.46 16.10 14.36
N GLY A 99 -2.20 15.81 14.69
CA GLY A 99 -1.24 16.79 15.19
C GLY A 99 -0.81 17.84 14.17
N ASP A 100 -0.80 17.49 12.87
CA ASP A 100 -0.37 18.38 11.77
C ASP A 100 -1.45 19.43 11.38
N GLY A 101 -2.63 19.39 12.01
CA GLY A 101 -3.64 20.45 12.13
C GLY A 101 -3.84 21.38 10.91
N VAL A 102 -4.92 21.16 10.15
CA VAL A 102 -5.96 22.15 9.75
C VAL A 102 -6.98 21.52 8.76
N ASN A 103 -6.63 20.47 7.99
CA ASN A 103 -7.50 20.00 6.87
C ASN A 103 -8.13 18.60 7.03
N ALA A 104 -7.66 17.79 7.98
CA ALA A 104 -7.99 16.37 8.10
C ALA A 104 -9.17 16.04 9.03
N THR A 105 -9.55 16.96 9.93
CA THR A 105 -10.37 16.63 11.09
C THR A 105 -11.75 16.07 10.75
N ALA A 106 -12.37 16.48 9.64
CA ALA A 106 -13.68 15.97 9.25
C ALA A 106 -13.64 14.53 8.71
N LEU A 107 -12.70 14.20 7.80
CA LEU A 107 -12.65 12.87 7.17
C LEU A 107 -12.11 11.80 8.14
N VAL A 108 -11.13 12.17 8.98
CA VAL A 108 -10.59 11.26 10.03
C VAL A 108 -11.64 10.92 11.05
N HIS A 109 -12.38 11.91 11.56
CA HIS A 109 -13.45 11.63 12.51
C HIS A 109 -14.54 10.74 11.89
N ILE A 110 -14.85 10.89 10.60
CA ILE A 110 -15.85 10.04 9.92
C ILE A 110 -15.33 8.61 9.74
N GLN A 111 -14.06 8.40 9.37
CA GLN A 111 -13.48 7.07 9.17
C GLN A 111 -12.95 6.40 10.45
N ALA A 112 -12.80 7.12 11.56
CA ALA A 112 -12.42 6.56 12.86
C ALA A 112 -13.60 5.96 13.65
N ILE A 113 -14.84 6.36 13.34
CA ILE A 113 -16.06 5.87 14.02
C ILE A 113 -16.46 4.41 13.67
N PRO A 114 -16.23 3.87 12.45
CA PRO A 114 -16.71 2.52 12.12
C PRO A 114 -15.82 1.35 12.60
N VAL A 115 -14.65 1.59 13.21
CA VAL A 115 -13.66 0.51 13.54
C VAL A 115 -13.26 0.47 15.03
N ILE A 116 -14.04 1.08 15.92
CA ILE A 116 -13.98 0.85 17.38
C ILE A 116 -15.35 0.41 17.86
#